data_AF-A0A497H0E4-F1
#
_entry.id   AF-A0A497H0E4-F1
#
_cell.length_a   1.000
_cell.length_b   1.000
_cell.length_c   1.000
_cell.angle_alpha   90.00
_cell.angle_beta   90.00
_cell.angle_gamma   90.00
#
_symmetry.space_group_name_H-M   'P 1'
#
loop_
_entity.id
_entity.type
_entity.pdbx_description
1 polymer ?
#
loop_
_entity_poly.entity_id
_entity_poly.type
_entity_poly.pdbx_seq_one_letter_code
_entity_poly.pdbx_strand_id
1 'polypeptide(L)'
;AATFLKHSELQQEHFGPVALFVFCENTDEMRKIAVHLPGQLTGSIYAEKSEYHHMGPLFHELIQRVGRVILNGVPTGVRVCHAMQHGGPYPATTAPHTTSVGMTAIRRFLRPVAFQNVPDELLPEPLKNENRKGIMRLVNGRHTRDSISAPPAE
;
A
#
# COMPACT_ATOMS: atom_id res chain seq x y z
N ALA A 1 -9.38 -24.18 -13.42
CA ALA A 1 -8.52 -23.01 -13.66
C ALA A 1 -8.27 -22.67 -15.14
N ALA A 2 -8.01 -23.66 -16.00
CA ALA A 2 -7.57 -23.43 -17.39
C ALA A 2 -8.42 -22.44 -18.21
N THR A 3 -9.76 -22.52 -18.13
CA THR A 3 -10.66 -21.59 -18.84
C THR A 3 -10.44 -20.13 -18.42
N PHE A 4 -10.34 -19.86 -17.12
CA PHE A 4 -10.11 -18.50 -16.59
C PHE A 4 -8.77 -17.90 -17.05
N LEU A 5 -7.74 -18.74 -17.16
CA LEU A 5 -6.42 -18.33 -17.63
C LEU A 5 -6.40 -18.08 -19.15
N LYS A 6 -7.22 -18.80 -19.92
CA LYS A 6 -7.29 -18.67 -21.39
C LYS A 6 -8.13 -17.46 -21.83
N HIS A 7 -9.12 -17.07 -21.04
CA HIS A 7 -10.12 -16.05 -21.38
C HIS A 7 -9.97 -14.81 -20.50
N SER A 8 -9.18 -13.83 -20.95
CA SER A 8 -8.93 -12.59 -20.20
C SER A 8 -10.18 -11.77 -19.90
N GLU A 9 -11.22 -11.91 -20.73
CA GLU A 9 -12.53 -11.29 -20.53
C GLU A 9 -13.20 -11.75 -19.23
N LEU A 10 -12.91 -12.97 -18.74
CA LEU A 10 -13.42 -13.47 -17.46
C LEU A 10 -12.77 -12.79 -16.24
N GLN A 11 -11.71 -12.01 -16.46
CA GLN A 11 -11.00 -11.28 -15.41
C GLN A 11 -11.47 -9.81 -15.31
N GLN A 12 -12.33 -9.37 -16.23
CA GLN A 12 -12.86 -8.02 -16.23
C GLN A 12 -13.93 -7.86 -15.15
N GLU A 13 -13.94 -6.69 -14.53
CA GLU A 13 -15.00 -6.34 -13.58
C GLU A 13 -16.33 -6.17 -14.32
N HIS A 14 -17.36 -6.84 -13.82
CA HIS A 14 -18.75 -6.59 -14.19
C HIS A 14 -19.45 -5.92 -13.01
N PHE A 15 -19.64 -4.60 -13.09
CA PHE A 15 -20.22 -3.82 -11.99
C PHE A 15 -21.70 -4.16 -11.76
N GLY A 16 -21.97 -5.00 -10.75
CA GLY A 16 -23.31 -5.49 -10.44
C GLY A 16 -23.29 -6.70 -9.51
N PRO A 17 -24.45 -7.30 -9.20
CA PRO A 17 -24.57 -8.44 -8.29
C PRO A 17 -24.20 -9.76 -8.99
N VAL A 18 -22.96 -9.86 -9.51
CA VAL A 18 -22.44 -11.03 -10.22
C VAL A 18 -21.17 -11.51 -9.55
N ALA A 19 -21.00 -12.83 -9.44
CA ALA A 19 -19.77 -13.46 -8.96
C ALA A 19 -19.36 -14.59 -9.90
N LEU A 20 -18.05 -14.76 -10.08
CA LEU A 20 -17.46 -15.88 -10.84
C LEU A 20 -16.75 -16.82 -9.87
N PHE A 21 -17.12 -18.10 -9.91
CA PHE A 21 -16.41 -19.15 -9.20
C PHE A 21 -15.45 -19.88 -10.13
N VAL A 22 -14.18 -19.91 -9.78
CA VAL A 22 -13.14 -20.64 -10.53
C VAL A 22 -12.65 -21.80 -9.68
N PHE A 23 -13.08 -23.00 -10.04
CA PHE A 23 -12.61 -24.22 -9.39
C PHE A 23 -11.17 -24.53 -9.82
N CYS A 24 -10.34 -24.85 -8.83
CA CYS A 24 -8.93 -25.20 -8.98
C CYS A 24 -8.72 -26.61 -8.43
N GLU A 25 -7.93 -27.42 -9.11
CA GLU A 25 -7.65 -28.79 -8.65
C GLU A 25 -6.76 -28.81 -7.40
N ASN A 26 -5.92 -27.79 -7.24
CA ASN A 26 -4.95 -27.68 -6.14
C ASN A 26 -4.47 -26.23 -5.96
N THR A 27 -3.64 -26.03 -4.94
CA THR A 27 -3.05 -24.72 -4.61
C THR A 27 -2.08 -24.20 -5.66
N ASP A 28 -1.44 -25.05 -6.45
CA ASP A 28 -0.58 -24.61 -7.55
C ASP A 28 -1.39 -23.93 -8.66
N GLU A 29 -2.59 -24.43 -8.96
CA GLU A 29 -3.51 -23.75 -9.88
C GLU A 29 -4.01 -22.41 -9.33
N MET A 30 -4.33 -22.34 -8.03
CA MET A 30 -4.68 -21.07 -7.38
C MET A 30 -3.53 -20.06 -7.48
N ARG A 31 -2.28 -20.51 -7.28
CA ARG A 31 -1.09 -19.68 -7.46
C ARG A 31 -0.96 -19.19 -8.90
N LYS A 32 -1.12 -20.07 -9.89
CA LYS A 32 -1.09 -19.68 -11.31
C LYS A 32 -2.14 -18.62 -11.62
N ILE A 33 -3.35 -18.74 -11.08
CA ILE A 33 -4.39 -17.71 -11.22
C ILE A 33 -3.93 -16.40 -10.59
N ALA A 34 -3.45 -16.42 -9.34
CA ALA A 34 -3.00 -15.22 -8.65
C ALA A 34 -1.91 -14.47 -9.45
N VAL A 35 -0.97 -15.18 -10.06
CA VAL A 35 0.07 -14.60 -10.93
C VAL A 35 -0.53 -13.88 -12.15
N HIS A 36 -1.66 -14.32 -12.69
CA HIS A 36 -2.24 -13.75 -13.90
C HIS A 36 -3.28 -12.67 -13.63
N LEU A 37 -3.69 -12.47 -12.38
CA LEU A 37 -4.62 -11.41 -12.04
C LEU A 37 -4.00 -10.03 -12.36
N PRO A 38 -4.76 -9.11 -12.96
CA PRO A 38 -4.37 -7.71 -13.01
C PRO A 38 -4.41 -7.12 -11.59
N GLY A 39 -3.85 -5.92 -11.41
CA GLY A 39 -3.85 -5.25 -10.11
C GLY A 39 -5.26 -5.05 -9.54
N GLN A 40 -5.44 -5.40 -8.26
CA GLN A 40 -6.71 -5.32 -7.52
C GLN A 40 -6.59 -4.38 -6.32
N LEU A 41 -7.73 -3.85 -5.87
CA LEU A 41 -7.78 -3.13 -4.58
C LEU A 41 -7.52 -4.07 -3.41
N THR A 42 -8.07 -5.29 -3.49
CA THR A 42 -8.07 -6.24 -2.38
C THR A 42 -7.86 -7.67 -2.84
N GLY A 43 -7.30 -8.50 -1.97
CA GLY A 43 -7.32 -9.96 -2.09
C GLY A 43 -7.69 -10.59 -0.75
N SER A 44 -8.72 -11.43 -0.74
CA SER A 44 -9.12 -12.19 0.45
C SER A 44 -8.66 -13.64 0.33
N ILE A 45 -8.09 -14.18 1.40
CA ILE A 45 -7.86 -15.62 1.56
C ILE A 45 -8.68 -16.12 2.74
N TYR A 46 -9.38 -17.22 2.52
CA TYR A 46 -10.06 -17.98 3.57
C TYR A 46 -9.30 -19.27 3.77
N ALA A 47 -8.86 -19.52 5.00
CA ALA A 47 -8.08 -20.70 5.35
C ALA A 47 -8.14 -20.96 6.87
N GLU A 48 -8.05 -22.23 7.23
CA GLU A 48 -7.84 -22.68 8.59
C GLU A 48 -6.37 -22.59 9.01
N LYS A 49 -6.12 -22.55 10.31
CA LYS A 49 -4.76 -22.44 10.87
C LYS A 49 -3.85 -23.60 10.48
N SER A 50 -4.42 -24.79 10.27
CA SER A 50 -3.72 -25.98 9.77
C SER A 50 -3.13 -25.80 8.37
N GLU A 51 -3.65 -24.86 7.58
CA GLU A 51 -3.26 -24.64 6.18
C GLU A 51 -2.15 -23.58 6.04
N TYR A 52 -1.93 -22.75 7.07
CA TYR A 52 -1.04 -21.57 6.99
C TYR A 52 0.38 -21.88 6.54
N HIS A 53 0.91 -23.04 6.95
CA HIS A 53 2.25 -23.51 6.56
C HIS A 53 2.41 -23.66 5.03
N HIS A 54 1.33 -24.03 4.31
CA HIS A 54 1.36 -24.25 2.86
C HIS A 54 0.97 -23.00 2.06
N MET A 55 0.47 -21.95 2.71
CA MET A 55 -0.06 -20.76 2.05
C MET A 55 0.99 -19.77 1.58
N GLY A 56 2.23 -19.87 2.07
CA GLY A 56 3.31 -18.91 1.79
C GLY A 56 3.45 -18.56 0.31
N PRO A 57 3.54 -19.54 -0.62
CA PRO A 57 3.63 -19.27 -2.05
C PRO A 57 2.41 -18.53 -2.61
N LEU A 58 1.19 -18.93 -2.26
CA LEU A 58 -0.03 -18.26 -2.73
C LEU A 58 -0.15 -16.84 -2.18
N PHE A 59 0.15 -16.67 -0.89
CA PHE A 59 0.15 -15.37 -0.23
C PHE A 59 1.17 -14.42 -0.87
N HIS A 60 2.35 -14.92 -1.22
CA HIS A 60 3.39 -14.16 -1.90
C HIS A 60 2.92 -13.65 -3.27
N GLU A 61 2.29 -14.49 -4.08
CA GLU A 61 1.78 -14.04 -5.38
C GLU A 61 0.62 -13.04 -5.23
N LEU A 62 -0.26 -13.24 -4.25
CA LEU A 62 -1.38 -12.34 -4.01
C LEU A 62 -0.92 -10.93 -3.62
N ILE A 63 0.08 -10.79 -2.74
CA ILE A 63 0.56 -9.46 -2.30
C ILE A 63 1.17 -8.65 -3.45
N GLN A 64 1.64 -9.30 -4.53
CA GLN A 64 2.13 -8.59 -5.73
C GLN A 64 0.97 -7.99 -6.54
N ARG A 65 -0.27 -8.44 -6.33
CA ARG A 65 -1.44 -8.05 -7.11
C ARG A 65 -2.37 -7.10 -6.40
N VAL A 66 -2.29 -6.96 -5.07
CA VAL A 66 -3.32 -6.25 -4.31
C VAL A 66 -2.75 -5.15 -3.43
N GLY A 67 -3.52 -4.08 -3.21
CA GLY A 67 -3.15 -3.07 -2.21
C GLY A 67 -3.46 -3.50 -0.77
N ARG A 68 -4.47 -4.35 -0.57
CA ARG A 68 -4.87 -4.82 0.77
C ARG A 68 -5.19 -6.31 0.77
N VAL A 69 -4.49 -7.06 1.61
CA VAL A 69 -4.77 -8.48 1.85
C VAL A 69 -5.64 -8.64 3.08
N ILE A 70 -6.58 -9.60 3.03
CA ILE A 70 -7.52 -9.89 4.10
C ILE A 70 -7.50 -11.40 4.34
N LEU A 71 -7.31 -11.82 5.58
CA LEU A 71 -7.40 -13.22 5.98
C LEU A 71 -8.73 -13.43 6.72
N ASN A 72 -9.50 -14.44 6.29
CA ASN A 72 -10.77 -14.84 6.90
C ASN A 72 -11.79 -13.67 7.01
N GLY A 73 -11.93 -12.90 5.93
CA GLY A 73 -12.84 -11.75 5.88
C GLY A 73 -13.15 -11.26 4.46
N VAL A 74 -14.30 -10.61 4.32
CA VAL A 74 -14.78 -10.04 3.06
C VAL A 74 -14.17 -8.65 2.79
N PRO A 75 -14.01 -8.24 1.52
CA PRO A 75 -13.28 -7.02 1.17
C PRO A 75 -14.08 -5.71 1.27
N THR A 76 -15.40 -5.79 1.43
CA THR A 76 -16.34 -4.66 1.32
C THR A 76 -16.10 -3.56 2.35
N GLY A 77 -15.72 -3.91 3.58
CA GLY A 77 -15.41 -2.95 4.62
C GLY A 77 -14.08 -2.23 4.37
N VAL A 78 -14.11 -0.89 4.33
CA VAL A 78 -12.92 -0.03 4.22
C VAL A 78 -12.83 0.86 5.45
N ARG A 79 -11.93 0.52 6.38
CA ARG A 79 -11.69 1.30 7.61
C ARG A 79 -10.88 2.57 7.30
N VAL A 80 -11.30 3.70 7.87
CA VAL A 80 -10.51 4.94 7.85
C VAL A 80 -9.50 4.91 9.01
N CYS A 81 -8.25 4.52 8.74
CA CYS A 81 -7.18 4.48 9.74
C CYS A 81 -5.79 4.81 9.15
N HIS A 82 -4.75 4.85 9.98
CA HIS A 82 -3.38 5.15 9.56
C HIS A 82 -2.75 4.08 8.65
N ALA A 83 -3.11 2.80 8.87
CA ALA A 83 -2.53 1.67 8.16
C ALA A 83 -3.29 1.31 6.86
N MET A 84 -4.33 2.08 6.49
CA MET A 84 -5.17 1.73 5.36
C MET A 84 -4.45 1.93 4.02
N GLN A 85 -4.53 0.91 3.17
CA GLN A 85 -4.13 0.96 1.77
C GLN A 85 -5.38 0.70 0.90
N HIS A 86 -5.95 1.76 0.35
CA HIS A 86 -7.04 1.72 -0.61
C HIS A 86 -6.49 2.18 -1.97
N GLY A 87 -6.06 1.20 -2.74
CA GLY A 87 -5.24 1.33 -3.95
C GLY A 87 -4.66 -0.05 -4.28
N GLY A 88 -3.58 -0.10 -5.06
CA GLY A 88 -2.95 -1.34 -5.51
C GLY A 88 -2.23 -1.16 -6.85
N PRO A 89 -1.68 -2.23 -7.45
CA PRO A 89 -1.16 -2.17 -8.80
C PRO A 89 -2.25 -1.76 -9.82
N TYR A 90 -1.85 -1.22 -10.97
CA TYR A 90 -2.79 -0.95 -12.07
C TYR A 90 -3.49 -2.26 -12.51
N PRO A 91 -4.80 -2.26 -12.81
CA PRO A 91 -5.72 -1.12 -12.96
C PRO A 91 -6.41 -0.63 -11.68
N ALA A 92 -6.15 -1.21 -10.51
CA ALA A 92 -6.81 -0.78 -9.27
C ALA A 92 -6.59 0.70 -8.94
N THR A 93 -5.43 1.25 -9.32
CA THR A 93 -5.16 2.69 -9.30
C THR A 93 -4.06 3.03 -10.31
N THR A 94 -4.00 4.29 -10.71
CA THR A 94 -2.93 4.87 -11.53
C THR A 94 -1.71 5.30 -10.70
N ALA A 95 -1.79 5.28 -9.37
CA ALA A 95 -0.72 5.67 -8.45
C ALA A 95 -0.51 4.61 -7.34
N PRO A 96 0.12 3.47 -7.65
CA PRO A 96 0.19 2.29 -6.77
C PRO A 96 0.94 2.52 -5.45
N HIS A 97 1.82 3.53 -5.40
CA HIS A 97 2.60 3.90 -4.22
C HIS A 97 1.81 4.80 -3.23
N THR A 98 0.52 5.03 -3.48
CA THR A 98 -0.34 5.91 -2.67
C THR A 98 -1.58 5.17 -2.18
N THR A 99 -2.32 5.80 -1.26
CA THR A 99 -3.68 5.39 -0.87
C THR A 99 -4.64 6.55 -1.06
N SER A 100 -5.88 6.26 -1.44
CA SER A 100 -6.95 7.27 -1.52
C SER A 100 -7.77 7.38 -0.23
N VAL A 101 -7.68 6.41 0.69
CA VAL A 101 -8.38 6.38 1.99
C VAL A 101 -7.37 6.19 3.12
N GLY A 102 -7.63 6.84 4.25
CA GLY A 102 -6.77 6.77 5.44
C GLY A 102 -5.82 7.96 5.58
N MET A 103 -5.13 8.04 6.71
CA MET A 103 -4.41 9.26 7.10
C MET A 103 -3.22 9.58 6.18
N THR A 104 -2.62 8.58 5.54
CA THR A 104 -1.50 8.76 4.60
C THR A 104 -1.95 9.27 3.22
N ALA A 105 -3.25 9.32 2.94
CA ALA A 105 -3.79 9.81 1.67
C ALA A 105 -3.48 11.30 1.42
N ILE A 106 -3.20 12.07 2.48
CA ILE A 106 -2.75 13.47 2.39
C ILE A 106 -1.48 13.63 1.55
N ARG A 107 -0.60 12.60 1.52
CA ARG A 107 0.68 12.64 0.78
C ARG A 107 0.50 12.84 -0.72
N ARG A 108 -0.66 12.50 -1.29
CA ARG A 108 -0.98 12.72 -2.71
C ARG A 108 -1.03 14.21 -3.11
N PHE A 109 -1.21 15.10 -2.14
CA PHE A 109 -1.35 16.54 -2.36
C PHE A 109 -0.11 17.31 -1.89
N LEU A 110 0.99 16.61 -1.58
CA LEU A 110 2.24 17.19 -1.10
C LEU A 110 3.37 16.92 -2.10
N ARG A 111 4.37 17.80 -2.11
CA ARG A 111 5.65 17.56 -2.80
C ARG A 111 6.83 17.93 -1.88
N PRO A 112 7.97 17.21 -1.92
CA PRO A 112 9.16 17.61 -1.19
C PRO A 112 9.85 18.82 -1.84
N VAL A 113 10.52 19.64 -1.02
CA VAL A 113 11.43 20.71 -1.44
C VAL A 113 12.66 20.66 -0.53
N ALA A 114 13.85 20.71 -1.13
CA ALA A 114 15.12 20.75 -0.39
C ALA A 114 15.63 22.20 -0.30
N PHE A 115 16.18 22.56 0.86
CA PHE A 115 16.81 23.86 1.13
C PHE A 115 18.29 23.59 1.43
N GLN A 116 19.19 24.26 0.73
CA GLN A 116 20.63 24.11 0.89
C GLN A 116 21.26 25.48 1.10
N ASN A 117 22.09 25.62 2.14
CA ASN A 117 22.76 26.87 2.52
C ASN A 117 21.79 28.06 2.67
N VAL A 118 20.56 27.80 3.08
CA VAL A 118 19.54 28.83 3.35
C VAL A 118 19.66 29.22 4.83
N PRO A 119 19.80 30.52 5.15
CA PRO A 119 19.88 30.98 6.53
C PRO A 119 18.55 30.75 7.26
N ASP A 120 18.60 30.54 8.58
CA ASP A 120 17.46 30.10 9.40
C ASP A 120 16.27 31.09 9.32
N GLU A 121 16.56 32.38 9.14
CA GLU A 121 15.58 33.46 9.02
C GLU A 121 14.71 33.34 7.75
N LEU A 122 15.22 32.69 6.70
CA LEU A 122 14.52 32.47 5.44
C LEU A 122 13.86 31.07 5.35
N LEU A 123 14.16 30.17 6.29
CA LEU A 123 13.54 28.85 6.32
C LEU A 123 12.06 28.94 6.74
N PRO A 124 11.20 28.07 6.19
CA PRO A 124 9.83 27.94 6.68
C PRO A 124 9.86 27.42 8.13
N GLU A 125 8.92 27.88 8.94
CA GLU A 125 8.87 27.61 10.39
C GLU A 125 9.09 26.13 10.80
N PRO A 126 8.54 25.10 10.11
CA PRO A 126 8.79 23.70 10.43
C PRO A 126 10.26 23.24 10.29
N LEU A 127 11.08 23.96 9.52
CA LEU A 127 12.47 23.59 9.23
C LEU A 127 13.50 24.36 10.08
N LYS A 128 13.08 25.42 10.79
CA LYS A 128 14.00 26.21 11.61
C LYS A 128 14.64 25.39 12.73
N ASN A 129 15.86 25.77 13.08
CA ASN A 129 16.72 25.06 14.03
C ASN A 129 16.06 24.87 15.40
N GLU A 130 15.36 25.89 15.90
CA GLU A 130 14.70 25.90 17.21
C GLU A 130 13.52 24.90 17.34
N ASN A 131 12.90 24.48 16.23
CA ASN A 131 11.71 23.62 16.21
C ASN A 131 10.56 24.07 17.14
N ARG A 132 10.16 25.35 17.09
CA ARG A 132 9.09 25.89 17.96
C ARG A 132 7.77 25.14 17.90
N LYS A 133 7.48 24.48 16.78
CA LYS A 133 6.28 23.65 16.60
C LYS A 133 6.39 22.26 17.26
N GLY A 134 7.56 21.90 17.77
CA GLY A 134 7.82 20.61 18.42
C GLY A 134 7.53 19.42 17.52
N ILE A 135 7.65 19.56 16.19
CA ILE A 135 7.33 18.49 15.25
C ILE A 135 8.42 17.42 15.24
N MET A 136 8.05 16.19 14.88
CA MET A 136 9.02 15.11 14.70
C MET A 136 9.82 15.35 13.42
N ARG A 137 11.15 15.40 13.54
CA ARG A 137 12.09 15.56 12.42
C ARG A 137 13.02 14.34 12.35
N LEU A 138 13.63 14.11 11.19
CA LEU A 138 14.70 13.12 11.02
C LEU A 138 16.01 13.88 10.81
N VAL A 139 16.91 13.82 11.79
CA VAL A 139 18.21 14.52 11.77
C VAL A 139 19.31 13.47 11.85
N ASN A 140 20.18 13.40 10.84
CA ASN A 140 21.29 12.44 10.77
C ASN A 140 20.86 11.00 11.09
N GLY A 141 19.72 10.57 10.53
CA GLY A 141 19.16 9.23 10.72
C GLY A 141 18.44 9.00 12.06
N ARG A 142 18.28 10.02 12.91
CA ARG A 142 17.59 9.91 14.21
C ARG A 142 16.34 10.77 14.26
N HIS A 143 15.25 10.17 14.76
CA HIS A 143 14.01 10.90 15.01
C HIS A 143 14.14 11.73 16.29
N THR A 144 13.89 13.04 16.20
CA THR A 144 13.94 13.96 17.35
C THR A 144 12.92 15.10 17.19
N ARG A 145 12.54 15.68 18.33
CA ARG A 145 11.78 16.94 18.42
C ARG A 145 12.64 18.08 18.98
N ASP A 146 13.90 17.82 19.28
CA ASP A 146 14.80 18.79 19.88
C ASP A 146 15.20 19.86 18.87
N SER A 147 15.70 20.98 19.39
CA SER A 147 16.40 21.98 18.58
C SER A 147 17.73 21.42 18.08
N ILE A 148 18.22 21.97 16.98
CA ILE A 148 19.56 21.65 16.44
C ILE A 148 20.44 22.89 16.49
N SER A 149 21.71 22.71 16.81
CA SER A 149 22.72 23.77 16.67
C SER A 149 23.02 23.98 15.19
N ALA A 150 23.23 25.24 14.79
CA ALA A 150 23.75 25.54 13.47
C ALA A 150 25.07 24.79 13.27
N PRO A 151 25.32 24.18 12.09
CA PRO A 151 26.64 23.68 11.78
C PRO A 151 27.65 24.85 11.88
N PRO A 152 28.88 24.60 12.33
CA PRO A 152 29.91 25.63 12.31
C PRO A 152 30.05 26.19 10.89
N ALA A 153 30.18 27.51 10.78
CA ALA A 153 30.45 28.15 9.49
C ALA A 153 31.81 27.63 8.97
N GLU A 154 31.80 27.04 7.78
CA GLU A 154 33.02 26.78 7.01
C GLU A 154 33.57 28.08 6.41
#